data_AF-A0A2R6ANB3-F1
#
_entry.id   AF-A0A2R6ANB3-F1
#
_cell.length_a   1.000
_cell.length_b   1.000
_cell.length_c   1.000
_cell.angle_alpha   90.00
_cell.angle_beta   90.00
_cell.angle_gamma   90.00
#
_symmetry.space_group_name_H-M   'P 1'
#
loop_
_entity.id
_entity.type
_entity.pdbx_description
1 polymer ?
#
loop_
_entity_poly.entity_id
_entity_poly.type
_entity_poly.pdbx_seq_one_letter_code
_entity_poly.pdbx_strand_id
1 'polypeptide(L)'
;MINKLRLKRGGTKMVVKINERVLKSFPQLFSQNVEQVIETLSRELEPLIEKALKQRRALLDSKQSVEKRYAFPSWDEVFEDPVFGTKRSFREIVQGLIDNFLGKETELSWRLNEFFDVPEHVFPLKNAGLEITGPWEPVDMAIKQINADVCSTMGPDDEDAAPADFVPFGAPSDQPIPLFASRDNERRILKGE
;
A
#
# COMPACT_ATOMS: atom_id res chain seq x y z
N MET A 1 23.95 13.67 -23.03
CA MET A 1 24.85 12.86 -22.18
C MET A 1 23.99 12.03 -21.25
N ILE A 2 24.10 10.71 -21.31
CA ILE A 2 23.32 9.77 -20.50
C ILE A 2 24.12 9.50 -19.22
N ASN A 3 23.63 9.92 -18.06
CA ASN A 3 24.21 9.55 -16.77
C ASN A 3 23.82 8.09 -16.44
N LYS A 4 24.62 7.14 -16.93
CA LYS A 4 24.62 5.76 -16.44
C LYS A 4 25.58 5.68 -15.25
N LEU A 5 25.08 5.79 -14.03
CA LEU A 5 25.86 5.44 -12.85
C LEU A 5 26.04 3.91 -12.79
N ARG A 6 27.30 3.49 -12.83
CA ARG A 6 27.73 2.13 -13.14
C ARG A 6 28.33 1.51 -11.88
N LEU A 7 27.52 0.77 -11.12
CA LEU A 7 28.00 -0.14 -10.09
C LEU A 7 27.79 -1.59 -10.54
N LYS A 8 28.86 -2.39 -10.44
CA LYS A 8 28.94 -3.83 -10.72
C LYS A 8 29.31 -4.55 -9.42
N ARG A 9 28.53 -5.57 -9.03
CA ARG A 9 28.99 -6.93 -8.70
C ARG A 9 27.80 -7.85 -8.38
N GLY A 10 27.76 -9.01 -9.05
CA GLY A 10 27.10 -10.26 -8.62
C GLY A 10 25.57 -10.32 -8.71
N GLY A 11 25.06 -11.19 -9.59
CA GLY A 11 23.63 -11.51 -9.69
C GLY A 11 22.88 -10.60 -10.68
N THR A 12 22.01 -11.19 -11.49
CA THR A 12 21.30 -10.55 -12.62
C THR A 12 20.71 -9.19 -12.22
N LYS A 13 21.22 -8.13 -12.84
CA LYS A 13 20.90 -6.74 -12.50
C LYS A 13 19.49 -6.39 -12.97
N MET A 14 18.54 -6.29 -12.05
CA MET A 14 17.23 -5.74 -12.36
C MET A 14 17.35 -4.21 -12.40
N VAL A 15 17.58 -3.66 -13.58
CA VAL A 15 17.57 -2.21 -13.75
C VAL A 15 16.11 -1.77 -13.82
N VAL A 16 15.59 -1.21 -12.73
CA VAL A 16 14.31 -0.52 -12.76
C VAL A 16 14.42 0.61 -13.79
N LYS A 17 13.60 0.54 -14.84
CA LYS A 17 13.57 1.54 -15.89
C LYS A 17 12.37 2.44 -15.69
N ILE A 18 12.60 3.63 -15.14
CA ILE A 18 11.56 4.65 -15.02
C ILE A 18 11.27 5.22 -16.42
N ASN A 19 10.01 5.51 -16.68
CA ASN A 19 9.57 6.12 -17.94
C ASN A 19 10.29 7.47 -18.17
N GLU A 20 10.94 7.64 -19.33
CA GLU A 20 11.72 8.85 -19.62
C GLU A 20 10.88 10.14 -19.64
N ARG A 21 9.59 10.05 -20.01
CA ARG A 21 8.67 11.19 -19.95
C ARG A 21 8.47 11.62 -18.50
N VAL A 22 8.23 10.66 -17.60
CA VAL A 22 8.06 10.91 -16.17
C VAL A 22 9.31 11.58 -15.59
N LEU A 23 10.50 11.04 -15.88
CA LEU A 23 11.77 11.62 -15.41
C LEU A 23 11.99 13.05 -15.91
N LYS A 24 11.60 13.35 -17.16
CA LYS A 24 11.74 14.69 -17.75
C LYS A 24 10.72 15.68 -17.19
N SER A 25 9.49 15.23 -16.97
CA SER A 25 8.39 16.08 -16.48
C SER A 25 8.47 16.31 -14.98
N PHE A 26 8.99 15.35 -14.21
CA PHE A 26 9.02 15.39 -12.75
C PHE A 26 10.40 15.00 -12.16
N PRO A 27 11.52 15.62 -12.61
CA PRO A 27 12.85 15.26 -12.13
C PRO A 27 13.01 15.38 -10.61
N GLN A 28 12.27 16.30 -9.98
CA GLN A 28 12.26 16.55 -8.55
C GLN A 28 11.72 15.38 -7.70
N LEU A 29 10.88 14.51 -8.27
CA LEU A 29 10.33 13.34 -7.55
C LEU A 29 11.36 12.21 -7.39
N PHE A 30 12.42 12.20 -8.20
CA PHE A 30 13.42 11.13 -8.23
C PHE A 30 14.76 11.57 -7.65
N SER A 31 14.71 12.36 -6.57
CA SER A 31 15.92 12.79 -5.86
C SER A 31 16.61 11.63 -5.13
N GLN A 32 17.76 11.89 -4.49
CA GLN A 32 18.76 10.90 -4.07
C GLN A 32 18.15 9.59 -3.50
N ASN A 33 18.59 8.46 -4.08
CA ASN A 33 18.29 7.08 -3.67
C ASN A 33 16.88 6.52 -3.97
N VAL A 34 15.94 7.29 -4.52
CA VAL A 34 14.60 6.77 -4.88
C VAL A 34 14.70 5.55 -5.80
N GLU A 35 15.53 5.62 -6.83
CA GLU A 35 15.73 4.49 -7.77
C GLU A 35 16.26 3.22 -7.07
N GLN A 36 17.16 3.38 -6.11
CA GLN A 36 17.74 2.27 -5.35
C GLN A 36 16.69 1.64 -4.40
N VAL A 37 15.83 2.46 -3.80
CA VAL A 37 14.72 1.99 -2.96
C VAL A 37 13.73 1.20 -3.81
N ILE A 38 13.31 1.74 -4.96
CA ILE A 38 12.42 1.02 -5.88
C ILE A 38 13.07 -0.30 -6.33
N GLU A 39 14.34 -0.30 -6.73
CA GLU A 39 15.04 -1.53 -7.13
C GLU A 39 15.08 -2.57 -6.00
N THR A 40 15.32 -2.14 -4.77
CA THR A 40 15.39 -3.03 -3.60
C THR A 40 14.03 -3.62 -3.29
N LEU A 41 12.99 -2.78 -3.21
CA LEU A 41 11.62 -3.22 -2.94
C LEU A 41 11.09 -4.13 -4.05
N SER A 42 11.29 -3.77 -5.32
CA SER A 42 10.91 -4.63 -6.45
C SER A 42 11.56 -6.01 -6.34
N ARG A 43 12.87 -6.07 -6.04
CA ARG A 43 13.59 -7.35 -5.98
C ARG A 43 13.06 -8.25 -4.87
N GLU A 44 12.69 -7.67 -3.74
CA GLU A 44 12.24 -8.41 -2.56
C GLU A 44 10.74 -8.78 -2.65
N LEU A 45 9.91 -7.90 -3.19
CA LEU A 45 8.45 -8.04 -3.17
C LEU A 45 7.89 -8.69 -4.43
N GLU A 46 8.47 -8.50 -5.62
CA GLU A 46 7.93 -9.07 -6.87
C GLU A 46 7.72 -10.59 -6.79
N PRO A 47 8.66 -11.41 -6.27
CA PRO A 47 8.43 -12.86 -6.15
C PRO A 47 7.25 -13.20 -5.23
N LEU A 48 7.04 -12.41 -4.16
CA LEU A 48 5.94 -12.60 -3.22
C LEU A 48 4.60 -12.20 -3.84
N ILE A 49 4.58 -11.08 -4.57
CA ILE A 49 3.42 -10.60 -5.32
C ILE A 49 3.03 -11.63 -6.38
N GLU A 50 3.99 -12.12 -7.18
CA GLU A 50 3.72 -13.15 -8.18
C GLU A 50 3.14 -14.43 -7.56
N LYS A 51 3.69 -14.86 -6.42
CA LYS A 51 3.20 -16.04 -5.70
C LYS A 51 1.75 -15.84 -5.27
N ALA A 52 1.42 -14.68 -4.68
CA ALA A 52 0.06 -14.34 -4.26
C ALA A 52 -0.91 -14.28 -5.45
N LEU A 53 -0.51 -13.65 -6.56
CA LEU A 53 -1.33 -13.55 -7.78
C LEU A 53 -1.57 -14.93 -8.41
N LYS A 54 -0.56 -15.82 -8.44
CA LYS A 54 -0.71 -17.20 -8.90
C LYS A 54 -1.70 -17.99 -8.05
N GLN A 55 -1.64 -17.84 -6.72
CA GLN A 55 -2.59 -18.46 -5.80
C GLN A 55 -4.02 -17.94 -6.00
N ARG A 56 -4.19 -16.62 -6.14
CA ARG A 56 -5.48 -16.00 -6.46
C ARG A 56 -6.04 -16.50 -7.78
N ARG A 57 -5.21 -16.60 -8.83
CA ARG A 57 -5.60 -17.13 -10.12
C ARG A 57 -6.04 -18.59 -10.04
N ALA A 58 -5.28 -19.43 -9.34
CA ALA A 58 -5.64 -20.83 -9.12
C ALA A 58 -6.99 -20.98 -8.39
N LEU A 59 -7.28 -20.11 -7.42
CA LEU A 59 -8.57 -20.06 -6.74
C LEU A 59 -9.71 -19.66 -7.69
N LEU A 60 -9.51 -18.63 -8.51
CA LEU A 60 -10.50 -18.14 -9.48
C LEU A 60 -10.79 -19.18 -10.58
N ASP A 61 -9.75 -19.88 -11.05
CA ASP A 61 -9.85 -20.90 -12.10
C ASP A 61 -10.33 -22.26 -11.56
N SER A 62 -10.47 -22.40 -10.23
CA SER A 62 -10.97 -23.63 -9.61
C SER A 62 -12.36 -23.99 -10.14
N LYS A 63 -12.62 -25.29 -10.33
CA LYS A 63 -13.95 -25.82 -10.70
C LYS A 63 -14.80 -26.20 -9.49
N GLN A 64 -14.29 -25.99 -8.28
CA GLN A 64 -15.05 -26.24 -7.05
C GLN A 64 -16.24 -25.30 -6.96
N SER A 65 -17.28 -25.74 -6.24
CA SER A 65 -18.43 -24.91 -5.95
C SER A 65 -18.04 -23.67 -5.15
N VAL A 66 -18.83 -22.60 -5.27
CA VAL A 66 -18.55 -21.32 -4.60
C VAL A 66 -18.45 -21.51 -3.07
N GLU A 67 -19.31 -22.36 -2.51
CA GLU A 67 -19.32 -22.65 -1.06
C GLU A 67 -18.01 -23.28 -0.60
N LYS A 68 -17.41 -24.15 -1.40
CA LYS A 68 -16.12 -24.77 -1.05
C LYS A 68 -14.95 -23.83 -1.30
N ARG A 69 -15.02 -23.04 -2.37
CA ARG A 69 -13.93 -22.14 -2.81
C ARG A 69 -13.71 -20.98 -1.84
N TYR A 70 -14.80 -20.44 -1.30
CA TYR A 70 -14.78 -19.32 -0.36
C TYR A 70 -15.23 -19.73 1.04
N ALA A 71 -15.12 -21.02 1.35
CA ALA A 71 -15.32 -21.49 2.71
C ALA A 71 -14.30 -20.83 3.64
N PHE A 72 -14.70 -20.61 4.89
CA PHE A 72 -13.73 -20.39 5.96
C PHE A 72 -12.77 -21.58 6.05
N PRO A 73 -11.54 -21.36 6.53
CA PRO A 73 -10.61 -22.43 6.89
C PRO A 73 -11.28 -23.49 7.77
N SER A 74 -10.76 -24.72 7.73
CA SER A 74 -11.18 -25.73 8.70
C SER A 74 -10.83 -25.26 10.11
N TRP A 75 -11.67 -25.60 11.09
CA TRP A 75 -11.40 -25.25 12.50
C TRP A 75 -10.02 -25.70 13.00
N ASP A 76 -9.54 -26.83 12.48
CA ASP A 76 -8.27 -27.45 12.88
C ASP A 76 -7.11 -27.06 11.95
N GLU A 77 -7.35 -26.21 10.94
CA GLU A 77 -6.30 -25.70 10.06
C GLU A 77 -5.38 -24.75 10.84
N VAL A 78 -4.07 -24.98 10.77
CA VAL A 78 -3.06 -24.26 11.56
C VAL A 78 -2.37 -23.20 10.72
N PHE A 79 -2.34 -21.99 11.26
CA PHE A 79 -1.65 -20.83 10.70
C PHE A 79 -0.46 -20.46 11.58
N GLU A 80 0.58 -19.92 10.96
CA GLU A 80 1.78 -19.43 11.64
C GLU A 80 1.80 -17.91 11.55
N ASP A 81 1.96 -17.25 12.70
CA ASP A 81 2.20 -15.82 12.78
C ASP A 81 3.57 -15.51 12.15
N PRO A 82 3.64 -14.65 11.11
CA PRO A 82 4.89 -14.38 10.40
C PRO A 82 5.90 -13.55 11.21
N VAL A 83 5.46 -12.89 12.28
CA VAL A 83 6.29 -12.04 13.14
C VAL A 83 6.84 -12.84 14.32
N PHE A 84 5.98 -13.61 15.00
CA PHE A 84 6.34 -14.33 16.22
C PHE A 84 6.56 -15.84 16.03
N GLY A 85 6.24 -16.39 14.85
CA GLY A 85 6.33 -17.83 14.56
C GLY A 85 5.34 -18.69 15.35
N THR A 86 4.42 -18.07 16.09
CA THR A 86 3.45 -18.78 16.92
C THR A 86 2.42 -19.47 16.01
N LYS A 87 2.12 -20.74 16.30
CA LYS A 87 1.17 -21.53 15.53
C LYS A 87 -0.16 -21.61 16.25
N ARG A 88 -1.25 -21.31 15.55
CA ARG A 88 -2.61 -21.39 16.07
C ARG A 88 -3.54 -22.00 15.02
N SER A 89 -4.44 -22.85 15.47
CA SER A 89 -5.57 -23.31 14.65
C SER A 89 -6.54 -22.16 14.36
N PHE A 90 -7.33 -22.25 13.30
CA PHE A 90 -8.40 -21.30 13.02
C PHE A 90 -9.37 -21.16 14.20
N ARG A 91 -9.64 -22.27 14.90
CA ARG A 91 -10.41 -22.29 16.14
C ARG A 91 -9.80 -21.41 17.22
N GLU A 92 -8.51 -21.53 17.47
CA GLU A 92 -7.81 -20.73 18.48
C GLU A 92 -7.75 -19.25 18.09
N ILE A 93 -7.58 -18.95 16.80
CA ILE A 93 -7.62 -17.57 16.29
C ILE A 93 -8.99 -16.93 16.57
N VAL A 94 -10.07 -17.63 16.23
CA VAL A 94 -11.44 -17.15 16.46
C VAL A 94 -11.76 -17.08 17.97
N GLN A 95 -11.31 -18.07 18.76
CA GLN A 95 -11.48 -18.04 20.20
C GLN A 95 -10.78 -16.83 20.83
N GLY A 96 -9.58 -16.49 20.36
CA GLY A 96 -8.86 -15.30 20.77
C GLY A 96 -9.61 -14.00 20.48
N LEU A 97 -10.24 -13.90 19.31
CA LEU A 97 -11.10 -12.76 18.95
C LEU A 97 -12.30 -12.64 19.92
N ILE A 98 -12.93 -13.76 20.25
CA ILE A 98 -14.08 -13.82 21.16
C ILE A 98 -13.64 -13.47 22.59
N ASP A 99 -12.53 -14.04 23.06
CA ASP A 99 -11.99 -13.76 24.39
C ASP A 99 -11.66 -12.28 24.55
N ASN A 100 -11.01 -11.68 23.54
CA ASN A 100 -10.77 -10.25 23.49
C ASN A 100 -12.07 -9.42 23.55
N PHE A 101 -13.07 -9.77 22.73
CA PHE A 101 -14.38 -9.09 22.73
C PHE A 101 -15.10 -9.17 24.09
N LEU A 102 -14.97 -10.30 24.78
CA LEU A 102 -15.55 -10.52 26.10
C LEU A 102 -14.71 -9.97 27.26
N GLY A 103 -13.54 -9.36 26.98
CA GLY A 103 -12.62 -8.88 28.01
C GLY A 103 -12.02 -10.00 28.86
N LYS A 104 -11.87 -11.20 28.30
CA LYS A 104 -11.20 -12.32 28.96
C LYS A 104 -9.71 -12.26 28.67
N GLU A 105 -8.92 -12.23 29.72
CA GLU A 105 -7.46 -12.30 29.64
C GLU A 105 -7.04 -13.78 29.56
N THR A 106 -6.92 -14.29 28.33
CA THR A 106 -6.46 -15.66 28.04
C THR A 106 -5.21 -15.61 27.16
N GLU A 107 -4.43 -16.69 27.12
CA GLU A 107 -3.27 -16.81 26.21
C GLU A 107 -3.65 -16.73 24.72
N LEU A 108 -4.94 -16.94 24.40
CA LEU A 108 -5.46 -16.85 23.05
C LEU A 108 -5.91 -15.45 22.70
N SER A 109 -6.31 -14.62 23.68
CA SER A 109 -6.76 -13.26 23.47
C SER A 109 -5.74 -12.46 22.66
N TRP A 110 -6.20 -11.73 21.65
CA TRP A 110 -5.35 -10.88 20.82
C TRP A 110 -6.08 -9.62 20.37
N ARG A 111 -5.33 -8.53 20.18
CA ARG A 111 -5.82 -7.26 19.64
C ARG A 111 -5.01 -6.84 18.42
N LEU A 112 -5.63 -6.09 17.51
CA LEU A 112 -4.88 -5.38 16.47
C LEU A 112 -3.91 -4.40 17.14
N ASN A 113 -2.64 -4.43 16.71
CA ASN A 113 -1.56 -3.59 17.21
C ASN A 113 -1.26 -3.73 18.71
N GLU A 114 -1.48 -4.91 19.31
CA GLU A 114 -1.24 -5.14 20.74
C GLU A 114 0.20 -4.82 21.18
N PHE A 115 1.18 -5.12 20.34
CA PHE A 115 2.61 -4.99 20.67
C PHE A 115 3.26 -3.69 20.16
N PHE A 116 2.49 -2.80 19.54
CA PHE A 116 3.03 -1.60 18.90
C PHE A 116 2.22 -0.37 19.31
N ASP A 117 2.93 0.67 19.74
CA ASP A 117 2.30 1.95 20.07
C ASP A 117 1.64 2.56 18.84
N VAL A 118 0.37 2.93 19.00
CA VAL A 118 -0.35 3.73 17.99
C VAL A 118 -0.05 5.21 18.27
N PRO A 119 0.49 5.98 17.30
CA PRO A 119 0.81 7.38 17.52
C PRO A 119 -0.43 8.16 17.96
N GLU A 120 -0.24 9.09 18.92
CA GLU A 120 -1.36 9.79 19.57
C GLU A 120 -2.29 10.49 18.59
N HIS A 121 -1.76 11.10 17.53
CA HIS A 121 -2.51 11.85 16.53
C HIS A 121 -3.34 10.98 15.57
N VAL A 122 -3.13 9.65 15.54
CA VAL A 122 -3.96 8.69 14.79
C VAL A 122 -4.71 7.72 15.71
N PHE A 123 -4.65 7.94 17.03
CA PHE A 123 -5.28 7.03 17.99
C PHE A 123 -6.82 7.17 17.91
N PRO A 124 -7.58 6.12 17.57
CA PRO A 124 -8.99 6.25 17.19
C PRO A 124 -9.90 6.67 18.35
N LEU A 125 -9.55 6.33 19.60
CA LEU A 125 -10.32 6.80 20.77
C LEU A 125 -9.99 8.24 21.18
N LYS A 126 -8.88 8.81 20.69
CA LYS A 126 -8.47 10.20 20.97
C LYS A 126 -8.89 11.15 19.85
N ASN A 127 -8.80 10.69 18.60
CA ASN A 127 -9.13 11.44 17.39
C ASN A 127 -10.26 10.73 16.62
N ALA A 128 -11.36 10.43 17.32
CA ALA A 128 -12.56 9.90 16.67
C ALA A 128 -13.16 10.97 15.76
N GLY A 129 -13.46 10.63 14.51
CA GLY A 129 -13.99 11.62 13.57
C GLY A 129 -14.22 11.05 12.17
N LEU A 130 -14.55 11.95 11.26
CA LEU A 130 -14.67 11.64 9.84
C LEU A 130 -13.29 11.57 9.20
N GLU A 131 -13.12 10.68 8.24
CA GLU A 131 -11.97 10.63 7.35
C GLU A 131 -12.42 11.05 5.94
N ILE A 132 -11.59 11.79 5.23
CA ILE A 132 -11.84 12.14 3.82
C ILE A 132 -10.82 11.45 2.92
N THR A 133 -11.28 11.00 1.76
CA THR A 133 -10.45 10.36 0.74
C THR A 133 -10.50 11.17 -0.56
N GLY A 134 -9.52 10.96 -1.43
CA GLY A 134 -9.60 11.42 -2.81
C GLY A 134 -8.25 11.80 -3.44
N PRO A 135 -8.27 12.12 -4.74
CA PRO A 135 -7.07 12.49 -5.45
C PRO A 135 -6.53 13.83 -4.98
N TRP A 136 -5.22 14.03 -5.12
CA TRP A 136 -4.57 15.35 -4.96
C TRP A 136 -4.20 16.01 -6.29
N GLU A 137 -4.68 15.46 -7.41
CA GLU A 137 -4.71 16.12 -8.70
C GLU A 137 -6.18 16.20 -9.17
N PRO A 138 -6.74 17.40 -9.39
CA PRO A 138 -6.11 18.73 -9.27
C PRO A 138 -5.76 19.16 -7.84
N VAL A 139 -4.78 20.06 -7.68
CA VAL A 139 -4.26 20.53 -6.37
C VAL A 139 -5.34 21.14 -5.46
N ASP A 140 -6.40 21.71 -6.01
CA ASP A 140 -7.50 22.27 -5.22
C ASP A 140 -8.25 21.19 -4.42
N MET A 141 -8.30 19.95 -4.92
CA MET A 141 -8.84 18.80 -4.18
C MET A 141 -7.98 18.50 -2.94
N ALA A 142 -6.66 18.54 -3.07
CA ALA A 142 -5.74 18.35 -1.94
C ALA A 142 -5.96 19.42 -0.87
N ILE A 143 -6.01 20.69 -1.29
CA ILE A 143 -6.22 21.83 -0.39
C ILE A 143 -7.57 21.72 0.34
N LYS A 144 -8.64 21.35 -0.37
CA LYS A 144 -9.96 21.16 0.23
C LYS A 144 -9.99 20.02 1.22
N GLN A 145 -9.32 18.89 0.93
CA GLN A 145 -9.22 17.77 1.85
C GLN A 145 -8.44 18.13 3.12
N ILE A 146 -7.28 18.77 2.98
CA ILE A 146 -6.43 19.17 4.11
C ILE A 146 -7.13 20.18 5.03
N ASN A 147 -7.95 21.07 4.46
CA ASN A 147 -8.71 22.06 5.23
C ASN A 147 -10.12 21.62 5.62
N ALA A 148 -10.50 20.38 5.33
CA ALA A 148 -11.80 19.86 5.72
C ALA A 148 -11.86 19.66 7.25
N ASP A 149 -13.05 19.78 7.83
CA ASP A 149 -13.28 19.51 9.25
C ASP A 149 -13.39 17.98 9.48
N VAL A 150 -12.24 17.31 9.38
CA VAL A 150 -12.05 15.85 9.44
C VAL A 150 -10.85 15.52 10.32
N CYS A 151 -10.81 14.32 10.90
CA CYS A 151 -9.70 13.91 11.77
C CYS A 151 -8.49 13.37 10.98
N SER A 152 -8.71 12.88 9.76
CA SER A 152 -7.65 12.38 8.88
C SER A 152 -8.01 12.54 7.41
N THR A 153 -6.97 12.63 6.58
CA THR A 153 -7.06 12.61 5.12
C THR A 153 -6.35 11.37 4.60
N MET A 154 -7.05 10.47 3.92
CA MET A 154 -6.43 9.43 3.10
C MET A 154 -6.11 10.02 1.73
N GLY A 155 -5.07 10.84 1.73
CA GLY A 155 -4.66 11.62 0.58
C GLY A 155 -3.15 11.80 0.58
N PRO A 156 -2.51 11.79 -0.59
CA PRO A 156 -3.08 11.53 -1.91
C PRO A 156 -3.47 10.04 -2.15
N ASP A 157 -4.74 9.80 -2.53
CA ASP A 157 -5.22 8.46 -2.88
C ASP A 157 -4.67 8.02 -4.25
N ASP A 158 -3.98 6.88 -4.25
CA ASP A 158 -3.29 6.27 -5.41
C ASP A 158 -3.88 4.90 -5.80
N GLU A 159 -5.03 4.53 -5.23
CA GLU A 159 -5.75 3.31 -5.58
C GLU A 159 -7.01 3.63 -6.40
N ASP A 160 -8.21 3.48 -5.82
CA ASP A 160 -9.46 3.52 -6.56
C ASP A 160 -9.88 4.94 -6.97
N ALA A 161 -9.47 5.96 -6.20
CA ALA A 161 -9.71 7.36 -6.54
C ALA A 161 -8.50 8.03 -7.23
N ALA A 162 -7.50 7.24 -7.62
CA ALA A 162 -6.26 7.75 -8.18
C ALA A 162 -6.49 8.55 -9.46
N PRO A 163 -5.73 9.63 -9.67
CA PRO A 163 -5.58 10.21 -10.99
C PRO A 163 -4.98 9.20 -11.96
N ALA A 164 -5.31 9.32 -13.25
CA ALA A 164 -4.81 8.39 -14.26
C ALA A 164 -3.27 8.28 -14.26
N ASP A 165 -2.77 7.05 -14.32
CA ASP A 165 -1.35 6.71 -14.45
C ASP A 165 -0.86 6.75 -15.91
N PHE A 166 -1.77 7.06 -16.85
CA PHE A 166 -1.51 7.16 -18.28
C PHE A 166 -1.98 8.51 -18.85
N VAL A 167 -1.52 8.81 -20.08
CA VAL A 167 -2.03 9.94 -20.86
C VAL A 167 -3.01 9.41 -21.91
N PRO A 168 -4.28 9.88 -21.92
CA PRO A 168 -5.26 9.44 -22.91
C PRO A 168 -4.80 9.68 -24.36
N PHE A 169 -5.24 8.81 -25.27
CA PHE A 169 -4.95 8.98 -26.69
C PHE A 169 -5.53 10.30 -27.23
N GLY A 170 -4.72 11.06 -27.95
CA GLY A 170 -5.10 12.37 -28.50
C GLY A 170 -4.96 13.55 -27.53
N ALA A 171 -4.58 13.31 -26.27
CA ALA A 171 -4.24 14.39 -25.35
C ALA A 171 -2.94 15.10 -25.79
N PRO A 172 -2.81 16.41 -25.52
CA PRO A 172 -1.59 17.16 -25.78
C PRO A 172 -0.35 16.50 -25.18
N SER A 173 0.77 16.51 -25.92
CA SER A 173 2.01 15.83 -25.52
C SER A 173 2.72 16.50 -24.34
N ASP A 174 2.37 17.75 -24.05
CA ASP A 174 2.85 18.57 -22.93
C ASP A 174 2.02 18.38 -21.65
N GLN A 175 0.86 17.71 -21.71
CA GLN A 175 0.10 17.43 -20.50
C GLN A 175 0.90 16.51 -19.54
N PRO A 176 0.91 16.82 -18.24
CA PRO A 176 1.50 15.93 -17.25
C PRO A 176 0.74 14.60 -17.16
N ILE A 177 1.41 13.55 -16.69
CA ILE A 177 0.72 12.32 -16.26
C ILE A 177 0.06 12.63 -14.90
N PRO A 178 -1.28 12.57 -14.78
CA PRO A 178 -1.98 13.05 -13.58
C PRO A 178 -1.51 12.41 -12.28
N LEU A 179 -1.21 11.11 -12.26
CA LEU A 179 -0.68 10.43 -11.07
C LEU A 179 0.61 11.09 -10.55
N PHE A 180 1.54 11.43 -11.45
CA PHE A 180 2.79 12.08 -11.06
C PHE A 180 2.62 13.57 -10.73
N ALA A 181 1.62 14.24 -11.32
CA ALA A 181 1.23 15.58 -10.88
C ALA A 181 0.70 15.56 -9.43
N SER A 182 -0.10 14.55 -9.06
CA SER A 182 -0.56 14.33 -7.68
C SER A 182 0.60 14.19 -6.70
N ARG A 183 1.63 13.40 -7.05
CA ARG A 183 2.87 13.27 -6.24
C ARG A 183 3.66 14.57 -6.13
N ASP A 184 3.72 15.38 -7.20
CA ASP A 184 4.37 16.69 -7.11
C ASP A 184 3.56 17.68 -6.27
N ASN A 185 2.23 17.65 -6.33
CA ASN A 185 1.37 18.42 -5.43
C ASN A 185 1.62 18.02 -3.97
N GLU A 186 1.66 16.72 -3.66
CA GLU A 186 2.04 16.22 -2.34
C GLU A 186 3.39 16.78 -1.87
N ARG A 187 4.42 16.66 -2.71
CA ARG A 187 5.76 17.21 -2.42
C ARG A 187 5.73 18.71 -2.15
N ARG A 188 4.97 19.49 -2.93
CA ARG A 188 4.85 20.95 -2.80
C ARG A 188 4.15 21.34 -1.50
N ILE A 189 3.00 20.71 -1.23
CA ILE A 189 2.21 20.91 -0.01
C ILE A 189 3.04 20.61 1.23
N LEU A 190 3.75 19.47 1.27
CA LEU A 190 4.61 19.09 2.40
C LEU A 190 5.80 20.04 2.60
N LYS A 191 6.19 20.81 1.58
CA LYS A 191 7.20 21.87 1.67
C LYS A 191 6.62 23.26 1.97
N GLY A 192 5.30 23.43 1.93
CA GLY A 192 4.64 24.74 2.04
C GLY A 192 4.76 25.61 0.78
N GLU A 193 4.89 25.00 -0.40
CA GLU A 193 4.95 25.66 -1.73
C GLU A 193 3.58 25.84 -2.40
#